data_AF-A0A368X1U9-F1
#
_entry.id   AF-A0A368X1U9-F1
#
_cell.length_a   1.000
_cell.length_b   1.000
_cell.length_c   1.000
_cell.angle_alpha   90.00
_cell.angle_beta   90.00
_cell.angle_gamma   90.00
#
_symmetry.space_group_name_H-M   'P 1'
#
loop_
_entity.id
_entity.type
_entity.pdbx_description
1 polymer ?
#
loop_
_entity_poly.entity_id
_entity_poly.type
_entity_poly.pdbx_seq_one_letter_code
_entity_poly.pdbx_strand_id
1 'polypeptide(L)'
;MLALLAALPIIIVGVLMIGYMWPASKAMPFGWLSALIIAGIGWGMPVKWLSAATIGGVINALSILLIVFGALLILQLMKKSGGVYGISHSMTSISVDRRVQVIIIAWLMGSFFEGAAGFGTPAAVAAPLLVGMGFPPLIAATSALIADSTAVTFGAVGVPIWGGFAALENLIEFPIQSMGVSIEFSQFLHNIGAFSALLHFLVGSFIPLIIVLLMTRIVDGSFKKGLEVLPLALFGGFIFTICQFSIAYFVGPELPSLLGSLIALPVFILQSQEVFWYRTKSGIFLLMISGMRAGKVKLKLENGM
;
A
#
# COMPACT_ATOMS: atom_id res chain seq x y z
N MET A 1 8.70 30.09 -8.00
CA MET A 1 10.11 30.11 -7.59
C MET A 1 10.33 29.47 -6.22
N LEU A 2 9.66 29.92 -5.15
CA LEU A 2 9.80 29.35 -3.80
C LEU A 2 9.44 27.87 -3.71
N ALA A 3 8.39 27.42 -4.41
CA ALA A 3 8.02 25.99 -4.45
C ALA A 3 9.12 25.09 -5.04
N LEU A 4 9.87 25.57 -6.04
CA LEU A 4 10.99 24.83 -6.61
C LEU A 4 12.16 24.74 -5.64
N LEU A 5 12.44 25.82 -4.91
CA LEU A 5 13.44 25.82 -3.83
C LEU A 5 13.06 24.83 -2.71
N ALA A 6 11.78 24.78 -2.34
CA ALA A 6 11.28 23.84 -1.32
C ALA A 6 11.34 22.37 -1.77
N ALA A 7 11.25 22.11 -3.08
CA ALA A 7 11.34 20.76 -3.64
C ALA A 7 12.78 20.23 -3.73
N LEU A 8 13.80 21.11 -3.74
CA LEU A 8 15.20 20.71 -3.96
C LEU A 8 15.72 19.64 -2.99
N PRO A 9 15.47 19.70 -1.66
CA PRO A 9 15.94 18.65 -0.76
C PRO A 9 15.40 17.26 -1.13
N ILE A 10 14.14 17.19 -1.55
CA ILE A 10 13.48 15.95 -1.98
C ILE A 10 14.10 15.48 -3.30
N ILE A 11 14.33 16.39 -4.26
CA ILE A 11 14.97 16.08 -5.55
C ILE A 11 16.39 15.54 -5.32
N ILE A 12 17.18 16.17 -4.44
CA ILE A 12 18.54 15.74 -4.11
C ILE A 12 18.53 14.32 -3.57
N VAL A 13 17.68 14.03 -2.57
CA VAL A 13 17.54 12.68 -2.01
C VAL A 13 17.08 11.68 -3.08
N GLY A 14 16.11 12.06 -3.92
CA GLY A 14 15.63 11.23 -5.02
C GLY A 14 16.73 10.90 -6.02
N VAL A 15 17.56 11.87 -6.42
CA VAL A 15 18.70 11.66 -7.33
C VAL A 15 19.75 10.76 -6.69
N LEU A 16 20.08 10.96 -5.41
CA LEU A 16 21.05 10.13 -4.68
C LEU A 16 20.56 8.68 -4.51
N MET A 17 19.29 8.48 -4.18
CA MET A 17 18.74 7.15 -3.91
C MET A 17 18.35 6.40 -5.18
N ILE A 18 17.75 7.06 -6.17
CA ILE A 18 17.27 6.41 -7.40
C ILE A 18 18.36 6.42 -8.48
N GLY A 19 19.02 7.57 -8.66
CA GLY A 19 20.06 7.72 -9.69
C GLY A 19 21.37 7.06 -9.31
N TYR A 20 21.87 7.35 -8.10
CA TYR A 20 23.14 6.80 -7.60
C TYR A 20 22.99 5.54 -6.76
N MET A 21 21.76 5.08 -6.49
CA MET A 21 21.48 3.87 -5.69
C MET A 21 22.11 3.91 -4.29
N TRP A 22 22.26 5.10 -3.71
CA TRP A 22 22.80 5.23 -2.36
C TRP A 22 21.78 4.74 -1.33
N PRO A 23 22.23 4.03 -0.28
CA PRO A 23 21.37 3.69 0.83
C PRO A 23 20.87 4.97 1.52
N ALA A 24 19.64 4.93 2.05
CA ALA A 24 19.02 6.07 2.72
C ALA A 24 19.89 6.65 3.85
N SER A 25 20.62 5.80 4.57
CA SER A 25 21.57 6.21 5.62
C SER A 25 22.68 7.15 5.12
N LYS A 26 23.06 7.05 3.84
CA LYS A 26 24.02 7.96 3.20
C LYS A 26 23.35 9.15 2.54
N ALA A 27 22.19 8.98 1.92
CA ALA A 27 21.51 10.04 1.15
C ALA A 27 20.80 11.08 2.04
N MET A 28 20.14 10.64 3.12
CA MET A 28 19.32 11.51 3.98
C MET A 28 20.09 12.65 4.66
N PRO A 29 21.35 12.48 5.13
CA PRO A 29 22.16 13.59 5.63
C PRO A 29 22.34 14.73 4.62
N PHE A 30 22.47 14.43 3.32
CA PHE A 30 22.54 15.45 2.28
C PHE A 30 21.20 16.16 2.09
N GLY A 31 20.09 15.43 2.18
CA GLY A 31 18.75 16.01 2.20
C GLY A 31 18.58 17.01 3.34
N TRP A 32 18.92 16.61 4.57
CA TRP A 32 18.88 17.48 5.74
C TRP A 32 19.78 18.72 5.60
N LEU A 33 21.03 18.53 5.17
CA LEU A 33 21.96 19.63 4.95
C LEU A 33 21.45 20.61 3.90
N SER A 34 20.91 20.10 2.78
CA SER A 34 20.33 20.95 1.75
C SER A 34 19.11 21.72 2.25
N ALA A 35 18.25 21.11 3.07
CA ALA A 35 17.11 21.78 3.69
C ALA A 35 17.56 22.90 4.63
N LEU A 36 18.61 22.69 5.43
CA LEU A 36 19.19 23.72 6.29
C LEU A 36 19.74 24.91 5.51
N ILE A 37 20.51 24.65 4.45
CA ILE A 37 21.10 25.69 3.60
C ILE A 37 19.99 26.51 2.94
N ILE A 38 18.99 25.83 2.39
CA ILE A 38 17.88 26.46 1.69
C ILE A 38 17.00 27.26 2.65
N ALA A 39 16.69 26.74 3.84
CA ALA A 39 15.91 27.47 4.84
C ALA A 39 16.67 28.70 5.37
N GLY A 40 17.98 28.57 5.61
CA GLY A 40 18.81 29.67 6.09
C GLY A 40 19.02 30.77 5.06
N ILE A 41 19.38 30.41 3.82
CA ILE A 41 19.72 31.38 2.77
C ILE A 41 18.49 31.82 1.97
N GLY A 42 17.64 30.86 1.57
CA GLY A 42 16.48 31.13 0.72
C GLY A 42 15.33 31.81 1.44
N TRP A 43 15.11 31.47 2.73
CA TRP A 43 14.06 32.05 3.56
C TRP A 43 14.58 32.99 4.66
N GLY A 44 15.90 33.13 4.82
CA GLY A 44 16.48 34.00 5.84
C GLY A 44 16.16 33.56 7.27
N MET A 45 15.90 32.27 7.50
CA MET A 45 15.49 31.79 8.83
C MET A 45 16.60 32.00 9.87
N PRO A 46 16.29 32.58 11.05
CA PRO A 46 17.27 32.73 12.11
C PRO A 46 17.80 31.37 12.59
N VAL A 47 19.07 31.32 12.98
CA VAL A 47 19.74 30.09 13.43
C VAL A 47 18.96 29.37 14.54
N LYS A 48 18.32 30.12 15.45
CA LYS A 48 17.47 29.58 16.52
C LYS A 48 16.33 28.70 15.99
N TRP A 49 15.69 29.11 14.90
CA TRP A 49 14.60 28.36 14.27
C TRP A 49 15.13 27.13 13.54
N LEU A 50 16.27 27.25 12.86
CA LEU A 50 16.93 26.12 12.18
C LEU A 50 17.34 25.03 13.18
N SER A 51 17.91 25.41 14.33
CA SER A 51 18.26 24.48 15.39
C SER A 51 17.02 23.84 16.03
N ALA A 52 15.96 24.62 16.27
CA ALA A 52 14.71 24.10 16.83
C ALA A 52 14.04 23.10 15.87
N ALA A 53 13.98 23.40 14.57
CA ALA A 53 13.44 22.50 13.56
C ALA A 53 14.25 21.20 13.44
N THR A 54 15.58 21.29 13.53
CA THR A 54 16.46 20.09 13.54
C THR A 54 16.17 19.21 14.75
N ILE A 55 16.09 19.80 15.95
CA ILE A 55 15.79 19.06 17.18
C ILE A 55 14.39 18.42 17.09
N GLY A 56 13.39 19.18 16.64
CA GLY A 56 12.03 18.67 16.41
C GLY A 56 12.01 17.51 15.42
N GLY A 57 12.78 17.61 14.33
CA GLY A 57 12.94 16.52 13.35
C GLY A 57 13.54 15.26 13.96
N VAL A 58 14.56 15.38 14.82
CA VAL A 58 15.16 14.23 15.53
C VAL A 58 14.16 13.60 16.50
N ILE A 59 13.40 14.41 17.25
CA ILE A 59 12.35 13.91 18.16
C ILE A 59 11.27 13.16 17.37
N ASN A 60 10.82 13.71 16.25
CA ASN A 60 9.85 13.04 15.37
C ASN A 60 10.40 11.72 14.82
N ALA A 61 11.69 11.68 14.44
CA ALA A 61 12.33 10.45 13.98
C ALA A 61 12.36 9.37 15.07
N LEU A 62 12.60 9.74 16.34
CA LEU A 62 12.53 8.79 17.46
C LEU A 62 11.14 8.17 17.61
N SER A 63 10.07 8.96 17.46
CA SER A 63 8.69 8.45 17.49
C SER A 63 8.45 7.41 16.40
N ILE A 64 8.92 7.66 15.17
CA ILE A 64 8.80 6.69 14.05
C ILE A 64 9.63 5.43 14.33
N LEU A 65 10.86 5.58 14.85
CA LEU A 65 11.72 4.44 15.19
C LEU A 65 11.09 3.53 16.26
N LEU A 66 10.37 4.11 17.23
CA LEU A 66 9.63 3.33 18.24
C LEU A 66 8.50 2.50 17.63
N ILE A 67 7.78 3.03 16.63
CA ILE A 67 6.74 2.28 15.89
C ILE A 67 7.37 1.11 15.13
N VAL A 68 8.44 1.35 14.37
CA VAL A 68 9.15 0.31 13.62
C VAL A 68 9.72 -0.76 14.56
N PHE A 69 10.28 -0.35 15.70
CA PHE A 69 10.76 -1.26 16.73
C PHE A 69 9.64 -2.15 17.26
N GLY A 70 8.48 -1.59 17.61
CA GLY A 70 7.30 -2.34 18.05
C GLY A 70 6.81 -3.34 17.00
N ALA A 71 6.73 -2.93 15.73
CA ALA A 71 6.33 -3.80 14.63
C ALA A 71 7.30 -4.98 14.42
N LEU A 72 8.62 -4.71 14.43
CA LEU A 72 9.65 -5.74 14.32
C LEU A 72 9.65 -6.69 15.51
N LEU A 73 9.43 -6.18 16.73
CA LEU A 73 9.30 -6.99 17.94
C LEU A 73 8.13 -7.98 17.81
N ILE A 74 6.96 -7.52 17.37
CA ILE A 74 5.78 -8.37 17.12
C ILE A 74 6.10 -9.41 16.04
N LEU A 75 6.73 -9.01 14.93
CA LEU A 75 7.11 -9.95 13.87
C LEU A 75 8.05 -11.05 14.37
N GLN A 76 9.08 -10.69 15.15
CA GLN A 76 10.01 -11.66 15.72
C GLN A 76 9.32 -12.58 16.73
N LEU A 77 8.43 -12.03 17.55
CA LEU A 77 7.62 -12.82 18.48
C LEU A 77 6.74 -13.82 17.74
N MET A 78 6.06 -13.42 16.67
CA MET A 78 5.22 -14.29 15.84
C MET A 78 6.02 -15.37 15.11
N LYS A 79 7.26 -15.07 14.68
CA LYS A 79 8.16 -16.07 14.11
C LYS A 79 8.53 -17.13 15.15
N LYS A 80 8.88 -16.69 16.35
CA LYS A 80 9.30 -17.58 17.45
C LYS A 80 8.14 -18.40 18.03
N SER A 81 6.93 -17.84 18.07
CA SER A 81 5.73 -18.53 18.56
C SER A 81 5.08 -19.46 17.54
N GLY A 82 5.53 -19.46 16.28
CA GLY A 82 4.90 -20.20 15.19
C GLY A 82 3.63 -19.53 14.62
N GLY A 83 3.27 -18.32 15.08
CA GLY A 83 2.14 -17.57 14.56
C GLY A 83 2.22 -17.28 13.05
N VAL A 84 3.43 -17.05 12.52
CA VAL A 84 3.65 -16.90 11.07
C VAL A 84 3.28 -18.17 10.31
N TYR A 85 3.57 -19.35 10.88
CA TYR A 85 3.18 -20.63 10.28
C TYR A 85 1.66 -20.84 10.32
N GLY A 86 1.01 -20.44 11.42
CA GLY A 86 -0.45 -20.44 11.53
C GLY A 86 -1.12 -19.60 10.43
N ILE A 87 -0.63 -18.37 10.21
CA ILE A 87 -1.12 -17.50 9.12
C ILE A 87 -0.87 -18.15 7.75
N SER A 88 0.34 -18.65 7.50
CA SER A 88 0.68 -19.35 6.25
C SER A 88 -0.25 -20.53 5.98
N HIS A 89 -0.55 -21.34 7.00
CA HIS A 89 -1.43 -22.50 6.88
C HIS A 89 -2.87 -22.09 6.52
N SER A 90 -3.42 -21.08 7.22
CA SER A 90 -4.72 -20.50 6.90
C SER A 90 -4.76 -19.97 5.46
N MET A 91 -3.71 -19.32 4.98
CA MET A 91 -3.65 -18.82 3.59
C MET A 91 -3.60 -19.93 2.54
N THR A 92 -2.85 -21.01 2.78
CA THR A 92 -2.84 -22.18 1.87
C THR A 92 -4.19 -22.89 1.78
N SER A 93 -5.04 -22.76 2.81
CA SER A 93 -6.40 -23.30 2.80
C SER A 93 -7.37 -22.48 1.92
N ILE A 94 -7.04 -21.22 1.62
CA ILE A 94 -7.89 -20.34 0.80
C ILE A 94 -7.67 -20.60 -0.69
N SER A 95 -6.42 -20.60 -1.16
CA SER A 95 -6.10 -20.84 -2.56
C SER A 95 -4.71 -21.47 -2.72
N VAL A 96 -4.59 -22.38 -3.68
CA VAL A 96 -3.31 -22.95 -4.11
C VAL A 96 -2.62 -22.12 -5.20
N ASP A 97 -3.33 -21.15 -5.79
CA ASP A 97 -2.76 -20.29 -6.83
C ASP A 97 -1.96 -19.15 -6.21
N ARG A 98 -0.64 -19.15 -6.47
CA ARG A 98 0.27 -18.12 -5.98
C ARG A 98 -0.08 -16.71 -6.45
N ARG A 99 -0.75 -16.56 -7.61
CA ARG A 99 -1.24 -15.26 -8.11
C ARG A 99 -2.37 -14.71 -7.25
N VAL A 100 -3.20 -15.58 -6.68
CA VAL A 100 -4.27 -15.18 -5.75
C VAL A 100 -3.69 -14.88 -4.37
N GLN A 101 -2.78 -15.74 -3.89
CA GLN A 101 -2.10 -15.56 -2.60
C GLN A 101 -1.37 -14.21 -2.52
N VAL A 102 -0.67 -13.80 -3.59
CA VAL A 102 0.06 -12.52 -3.59
C VAL A 102 -0.90 -11.31 -3.50
N ILE A 103 -2.09 -11.38 -4.11
CA ILE A 103 -3.11 -10.32 -3.98
C ILE A 103 -3.64 -10.27 -2.54
N ILE A 104 -3.94 -11.42 -1.94
CA ILE A 104 -4.42 -11.48 -0.56
C ILE A 104 -3.40 -10.88 0.40
N ILE A 105 -2.13 -11.28 0.26
CA ILE A 105 -1.09 -10.96 1.24
C ILE A 105 -0.47 -9.59 0.98
N ALA A 106 0.07 -9.35 -0.22
CA ALA A 106 0.77 -8.11 -0.50
C ALA A 106 -0.20 -6.94 -0.59
N TRP A 107 -1.32 -7.13 -1.29
CA TRP A 107 -2.27 -6.05 -1.55
C TRP A 107 -3.26 -5.85 -0.40
N LEU A 108 -4.14 -6.82 -0.11
CA LEU A 108 -5.23 -6.60 0.84
C LEU A 108 -4.74 -6.57 2.29
N MET A 109 -4.05 -7.62 2.73
CA MET A 109 -3.52 -7.70 4.09
C MET A 109 -2.37 -6.70 4.31
N GLY A 110 -1.52 -6.46 3.30
CA GLY A 110 -0.54 -5.38 3.33
C GLY A 110 -1.20 -4.03 3.57
N SER A 111 -2.22 -3.68 2.80
CA SER A 111 -2.95 -2.42 2.98
C SER A 111 -3.60 -2.29 4.36
N PHE A 112 -4.06 -3.40 4.94
CA PHE A 112 -4.57 -3.41 6.31
C PHE A 112 -3.49 -3.06 7.33
N PHE A 113 -2.32 -3.71 7.22
CA PHE A 113 -1.20 -3.42 8.11
C PHE A 113 -0.65 -2.01 7.93
N GLU A 114 -0.59 -1.50 6.70
CA GLU A 114 -0.20 -0.10 6.46
C GLU A 114 -1.23 0.87 7.05
N GLY A 115 -2.53 0.61 6.88
CA GLY A 115 -3.57 1.42 7.51
C GLY A 115 -3.47 1.47 9.04
N ALA A 116 -3.15 0.35 9.67
CA ALA A 116 -3.03 0.24 11.13
C ALA A 116 -1.73 0.85 11.68
N ALA A 117 -0.59 0.52 11.07
CA ALA A 117 0.74 0.83 11.61
C ALA A 117 1.46 1.95 10.84
N GLY A 118 1.27 2.01 9.52
CA GLY A 118 1.93 2.96 8.61
C GLY A 118 3.43 2.69 8.39
N PHE A 119 4.10 3.65 7.75
CA PHE A 119 5.56 3.73 7.63
C PHE A 119 6.22 2.54 6.91
N GLY A 120 5.54 1.96 5.91
CA GLY A 120 6.09 0.89 5.09
C GLY A 120 5.98 -0.49 5.75
N THR A 121 4.97 -0.68 6.60
CA THR A 121 4.72 -1.94 7.30
C THR A 121 4.57 -3.15 6.35
N PRO A 122 4.00 -3.03 5.13
CA PRO A 122 3.93 -4.14 4.17
C PRO A 122 5.29 -4.72 3.81
N ALA A 123 6.32 -3.89 3.65
CA ALA A 123 7.67 -4.37 3.37
C ALA A 123 8.25 -5.13 4.57
N ALA A 124 7.92 -4.72 5.79
CA ALA A 124 8.37 -5.38 7.01
C ALA A 124 7.64 -6.69 7.32
N VAL A 125 6.35 -6.80 6.97
CA VAL A 125 5.49 -7.95 7.36
C VAL A 125 5.10 -8.83 6.18
N ALA A 126 4.52 -8.25 5.12
CA ALA A 126 3.98 -9.01 4.00
C ALA A 126 5.08 -9.69 3.16
N ALA A 127 6.20 -8.99 2.90
CA ALA A 127 7.31 -9.58 2.16
C ALA A 127 7.94 -10.80 2.88
N PRO A 128 8.32 -10.73 4.17
CA PRO A 128 8.80 -11.91 4.88
C PRO A 128 7.79 -13.06 4.96
N LEU A 129 6.49 -12.76 5.05
CA LEU A 129 5.45 -13.79 5.04
C LEU A 129 5.41 -14.51 3.69
N LEU A 130 5.44 -13.78 2.57
CA LEU A 130 5.51 -14.36 1.23
C LEU A 130 6.76 -15.22 1.04
N VAL A 131 7.92 -14.77 1.52
CA VAL A 131 9.15 -15.57 1.53
C VAL A 131 8.97 -16.85 2.34
N GLY A 132 8.35 -16.76 3.52
CA GLY A 132 8.03 -17.92 4.37
C GLY A 132 7.11 -18.93 3.70
N MET A 133 6.25 -18.48 2.78
CA MET A 133 5.37 -19.32 1.95
C MET A 133 6.06 -19.87 0.68
N GLY A 134 7.36 -19.61 0.52
CA GLY A 134 8.17 -20.11 -0.60
C GLY A 134 8.08 -19.28 -1.87
N PHE A 135 7.66 -18.01 -1.80
CA PHE A 135 7.83 -17.08 -2.92
C PHE A 135 9.31 -16.67 -3.04
N PRO A 136 9.83 -16.49 -4.27
CA PRO A 136 11.16 -15.91 -4.47
C PRO A 136 11.30 -14.56 -3.75
N PRO A 137 12.41 -14.29 -3.03
CA PRO A 137 12.59 -13.05 -2.25
C PRO A 137 12.39 -11.77 -3.07
N LEU A 138 12.85 -11.76 -4.32
CA LEU A 138 12.66 -10.63 -5.23
C LEU A 138 11.17 -10.34 -5.44
N ILE A 139 10.37 -11.37 -5.71
CA ILE A 139 8.92 -11.23 -5.95
C ILE A 139 8.24 -10.74 -4.68
N ALA A 140 8.53 -11.37 -3.54
CA ALA A 140 7.97 -10.97 -2.26
C ALA A 140 8.24 -9.49 -1.95
N ALA A 141 9.48 -9.04 -2.12
CA ALA A 141 9.87 -7.65 -1.89
C ALA A 141 9.20 -6.70 -2.89
N THR A 142 9.26 -6.99 -4.20
CA THR A 142 8.65 -6.12 -5.22
C THR A 142 7.14 -6.05 -5.10
N SER A 143 6.47 -7.18 -4.82
CA SER A 143 5.02 -7.22 -4.66
C SER A 143 4.58 -6.42 -3.45
N ALA A 144 5.26 -6.56 -2.31
CA ALA A 144 4.95 -5.78 -1.11
C ALA A 144 5.16 -4.27 -1.33
N LEU A 145 6.28 -3.87 -1.95
CA LEU A 145 6.58 -2.46 -2.21
C LEU A 145 5.64 -1.83 -3.23
N ILE A 146 5.28 -2.55 -4.31
CA ILE A 146 4.33 -2.05 -5.30
C ILE A 146 2.91 -1.98 -4.71
N ALA A 147 2.52 -2.98 -3.91
CA ALA A 147 1.21 -2.98 -3.27
C ALA A 147 1.01 -1.80 -2.31
N ASP A 148 2.07 -1.37 -1.64
CA ASP A 148 2.03 -0.29 -0.66
C ASP A 148 1.77 1.10 -1.27
N SER A 149 1.73 1.22 -2.60
CA SER A 149 1.61 2.51 -3.29
C SER A 149 0.30 3.27 -3.02
N THR A 150 -0.78 2.57 -2.67
CA THR A 150 -2.12 3.16 -2.48
C THR A 150 -2.56 3.22 -1.02
N ALA A 151 -2.05 2.32 -0.19
CA ALA A 151 -2.44 2.28 1.22
C ALA A 151 -1.75 3.38 2.02
N VAL A 152 -0.51 3.70 1.65
CA VAL A 152 0.40 4.61 2.36
C VAL A 152 -0.20 6.00 2.62
N THR A 153 -1.00 6.56 1.71
CA THR A 153 -1.59 7.89 1.87
C THR A 153 -2.49 8.00 3.11
N PHE A 154 -3.10 6.90 3.53
CA PHE A 154 -3.94 6.82 4.74
C PHE A 154 -3.30 5.94 5.82
N GLY A 155 -1.99 5.70 5.72
CA GLY A 155 -1.24 4.88 6.68
C GLY A 155 -1.21 5.50 8.07
N ALA A 156 -1.00 4.66 9.08
CA ALA A 156 -1.02 5.06 10.50
C ALA A 156 -2.24 5.91 10.87
N VAL A 157 -3.43 5.49 10.43
CA VAL A 157 -4.69 6.21 10.69
C VAL A 157 -4.68 7.64 10.14
N GLY A 158 -4.30 7.79 8.87
CA GLY A 158 -4.35 9.06 8.13
C GLY A 158 -3.25 10.08 8.45
N VAL A 159 -2.20 9.71 9.20
CA VAL A 159 -1.08 10.60 9.59
C VAL A 159 -0.48 11.37 8.41
N PRO A 160 -0.25 10.78 7.22
CA PRO A 160 0.30 11.53 6.08
C PRO A 160 -0.58 12.71 5.64
N ILE A 161 -1.89 12.66 5.89
CA ILE A 161 -2.81 13.76 5.59
C ILE A 161 -2.86 14.71 6.78
N TRP A 162 -3.39 14.30 7.94
CA TRP A 162 -3.59 15.27 9.02
C TRP A 162 -2.27 15.77 9.62
N GLY A 163 -1.28 14.88 9.79
CA GLY A 163 0.04 15.25 10.30
C GLY A 163 0.91 15.93 9.25
N GLY A 164 0.83 15.48 7.99
CA GLY A 164 1.59 16.07 6.88
C GLY A 164 1.19 17.51 6.55
N PHE A 165 -0.09 17.84 6.71
CA PHE A 165 -0.63 19.18 6.45
C PHE A 165 -0.84 20.03 7.71
N ALA A 166 -0.58 19.50 8.92
CA ALA A 166 -0.76 20.22 10.20
C ALA A 166 -0.02 21.57 10.25
N ALA A 167 1.13 21.68 9.59
CA ALA A 167 1.87 22.94 9.55
C ALA A 167 1.10 24.08 8.87
N LEU A 168 0.17 23.77 7.96
CA LEU A 168 -0.64 24.77 7.24
C LEU A 168 -1.70 25.41 8.13
N GLU A 169 -2.17 24.73 9.17
CA GLU A 169 -3.21 25.23 10.08
C GLU A 169 -2.79 26.56 10.73
N ASN A 170 -1.50 26.71 11.03
CA ASN A 170 -0.95 27.90 11.66
C ASN A 170 -0.40 28.93 10.66
N LEU A 171 -0.34 28.58 9.38
CA LEU A 171 0.21 29.44 8.31
C LEU A 171 -0.86 30.11 7.46
N ILE A 172 -2.05 29.51 7.39
CA ILE A 172 -3.18 30.00 6.60
C ILE A 172 -4.31 30.35 7.56
N GLU A 173 -4.95 31.50 7.36
CA GLU A 173 -6.16 31.85 8.11
C GLU A 173 -7.33 31.00 7.62
N PHE A 174 -7.75 30.04 8.45
CA PHE A 174 -8.98 29.28 8.28
C PHE A 174 -10.13 29.97 9.04
N PRO A 175 -11.38 29.91 8.54
CA PRO A 175 -11.82 29.19 7.33
C PRO A 175 -11.45 29.90 6.03
N ILE A 176 -11.04 29.13 5.02
CA ILE A 176 -10.79 29.65 3.68
C ILE A 176 -12.13 29.96 3.03
N GLN A 177 -12.31 31.19 2.61
CA GLN A 177 -13.48 31.63 1.85
C GLN A 177 -13.20 31.43 0.37
N SER A 178 -13.83 30.43 -0.25
CA SER A 178 -13.70 30.15 -1.68
C SER A 178 -15.07 30.03 -2.31
N MET A 179 -15.34 30.81 -3.36
CA MET A 179 -16.59 30.75 -4.13
C MET A 179 -17.88 30.84 -3.27
N GLY A 180 -17.84 31.62 -2.18
CA GLY A 180 -18.98 31.78 -1.27
C GLY A 180 -19.16 30.65 -0.24
N VAL A 181 -18.23 29.69 -0.18
CA VAL A 181 -18.20 28.60 0.79
C VAL A 181 -17.05 28.81 1.78
N SER A 182 -17.33 28.70 3.08
CA SER A 182 -16.34 28.67 4.14
C SER A 182 -15.83 27.25 4.36
N ILE A 183 -14.54 27.02 4.15
CA ILE A 183 -13.90 25.72 4.32
C ILE A 183 -13.04 25.75 5.57
N GLU A 184 -13.44 24.99 6.59
CA GLU A 184 -12.66 24.74 7.79
C GLU A 184 -11.44 23.85 7.50
N PHE A 185 -10.43 23.89 8.37
CA PHE A 185 -9.22 23.08 8.20
C PHE A 185 -9.53 21.57 8.14
N SER A 186 -10.46 21.09 8.96
CA SER A 186 -10.92 19.69 8.93
C SER A 186 -11.53 19.31 7.57
N GLN A 187 -12.35 20.20 6.99
CA GLN A 187 -12.95 19.98 5.68
C GLN A 187 -11.90 20.04 4.56
N PHE A 188 -10.89 20.89 4.71
CA PHE A 188 -9.75 20.93 3.80
C PHE A 188 -8.99 19.59 3.78
N LEU A 189 -8.69 19.02 4.95
CA LEU A 189 -8.06 17.69 5.07
C LEU A 189 -8.96 16.59 4.50
N HIS A 190 -10.26 16.65 4.76
CA HIS A 190 -11.26 15.74 4.20
C HIS A 190 -11.21 15.75 2.67
N ASN A 191 -11.21 16.95 2.07
CA ASN A 191 -11.18 17.11 0.61
C ASN A 191 -9.87 16.57 0.00
N ILE A 192 -8.72 16.77 0.66
CA ILE A 192 -7.44 16.17 0.25
C ILE A 192 -7.53 14.65 0.28
N GLY A 193 -8.09 14.08 1.35
CA GLY A 193 -8.28 12.64 1.48
C GLY A 193 -9.17 12.07 0.39
N ALA A 194 -10.32 12.69 0.15
CA ALA A 194 -11.24 12.29 -0.90
C ALA A 194 -10.60 12.35 -2.30
N PHE A 195 -9.87 13.43 -2.61
CA PHE A 195 -9.20 13.59 -3.89
C PHE A 195 -8.08 12.56 -4.07
N SER A 196 -7.28 12.32 -3.03
CA SER A 196 -6.23 11.30 -3.06
C SER A 196 -6.80 9.90 -3.25
N ALA A 197 -7.89 9.58 -2.56
CA ALA A 197 -8.57 8.30 -2.70
C ALA A 197 -9.20 8.13 -4.09
N LEU A 198 -9.66 9.21 -4.74
CA LEU A 198 -10.15 9.16 -6.11
C LEU A 198 -9.01 8.79 -7.08
N LEU A 199 -7.82 9.36 -6.92
CA LEU A 199 -6.65 8.98 -7.72
C LEU A 199 -6.28 7.51 -7.49
N HIS A 200 -6.34 7.04 -6.25
CA HIS A 200 -6.14 5.63 -5.93
C HIS A 200 -7.24 4.74 -6.51
N PHE A 201 -8.48 5.18 -6.55
CA PHE A 201 -9.56 4.46 -7.22
C PHE A 201 -9.31 4.29 -8.71
N LEU A 202 -8.87 5.34 -9.39
CA LEU A 202 -8.60 5.30 -10.82
C LEU A 202 -7.36 4.48 -11.16
N VAL A 203 -6.26 4.65 -10.44
CA VAL A 203 -4.96 4.01 -10.78
C VAL A 203 -4.71 2.76 -9.95
N GLY A 204 -5.01 2.83 -8.66
CA GLY A 204 -4.80 1.76 -7.68
C GLY A 204 -5.55 0.47 -7.99
N SER A 205 -6.70 0.58 -8.66
CA SER A 205 -7.49 -0.59 -9.08
C SER A 205 -6.73 -1.53 -10.03
N PHE A 206 -5.66 -1.03 -10.69
CA PHE A 206 -4.82 -1.81 -11.58
C PHE A 206 -3.57 -2.40 -10.89
N ILE A 207 -3.27 -2.00 -9.65
CA ILE A 207 -2.03 -2.40 -8.95
C ILE A 207 -1.94 -3.92 -8.75
N PRO A 208 -2.99 -4.65 -8.32
CA PRO A 208 -2.90 -6.10 -8.21
C PRO A 208 -2.64 -6.79 -9.54
N LEU A 209 -3.16 -6.25 -10.65
CA LEU A 209 -2.87 -6.75 -11.99
C LEU A 209 -1.38 -6.55 -12.32
N ILE A 210 -0.83 -5.36 -12.05
CA ILE A 210 0.60 -5.08 -12.25
C ILE A 210 1.47 -6.05 -11.45
N ILE A 211 1.13 -6.28 -10.17
CA ILE A 211 1.85 -7.22 -9.31
C ILE A 211 1.88 -8.63 -9.91
N VAL A 212 0.73 -9.15 -10.34
CA VAL A 212 0.63 -10.49 -10.92
C VAL A 212 1.37 -10.59 -12.26
N LEU A 213 1.28 -9.55 -13.09
CA LEU A 213 2.00 -9.48 -14.37
C LEU A 213 3.51 -9.49 -14.16
N LEU A 214 4.03 -8.69 -13.23
CA LEU A 214 5.46 -8.68 -12.91
C LEU A 214 5.92 -10.00 -12.30
N MET A 215 5.16 -10.55 -11.36
CA MET A 215 5.44 -11.86 -10.77
C MET A 215 5.56 -12.94 -11.86
N THR A 216 4.59 -13.05 -12.76
CA THR A 216 4.60 -14.06 -13.83
C THR A 216 5.69 -13.79 -14.85
N ARG A 217 6.04 -12.52 -15.12
CA ARG A 217 7.18 -12.16 -15.96
C ARG A 217 8.52 -12.56 -15.37
N ILE A 218 8.68 -12.47 -14.04
CA ILE A 218 9.90 -12.84 -13.32
C ILE A 218 10.05 -14.37 -13.25
N VAL A 219 8.97 -15.11 -12.94
CA VAL A 219 9.02 -16.57 -12.79
C VAL A 219 9.01 -17.30 -14.13
N ASP A 220 8.05 -16.96 -14.99
CA ASP A 220 7.76 -17.71 -16.22
C ASP A 220 8.32 -17.03 -17.49
N GLY A 221 8.93 -15.85 -17.35
CA GLY A 221 9.42 -15.07 -18.49
C GLY A 221 8.30 -14.44 -19.34
N SER A 222 7.03 -14.57 -18.94
CA SER A 222 5.87 -14.18 -19.78
C SER A 222 4.70 -13.63 -18.97
N PHE A 223 4.05 -12.61 -19.52
CA PHE A 223 2.82 -12.02 -18.97
C PHE A 223 1.56 -12.85 -19.20
N LYS A 224 1.62 -13.86 -20.08
CA LYS A 224 0.43 -14.62 -20.51
C LYS A 224 -0.32 -15.21 -19.32
N LYS A 225 0.39 -15.86 -18.40
CA LYS A 225 -0.22 -16.45 -17.18
C LYS A 225 -0.81 -15.40 -16.25
N GLY A 226 -0.23 -14.19 -16.19
CA GLY A 226 -0.79 -13.12 -15.37
C GLY A 226 -2.10 -12.59 -15.93
N LEU A 227 -2.21 -12.51 -17.26
CA LEU A 227 -3.45 -12.11 -17.93
C LEU A 227 -4.60 -13.12 -17.75
N GLU A 228 -4.31 -14.40 -17.50
CA GLU A 228 -5.34 -15.42 -17.25
C GLU A 228 -6.16 -15.13 -15.98
N VAL A 229 -5.62 -14.37 -15.03
CA VAL A 229 -6.30 -13.99 -13.78
C VAL A 229 -6.68 -12.50 -13.76
N LEU A 230 -6.69 -11.85 -14.92
CA LEU A 230 -6.99 -10.42 -15.06
C LEU A 230 -8.31 -10.01 -14.39
N PRO A 231 -9.45 -10.72 -14.59
CA PRO A 231 -10.71 -10.32 -13.96
C PRO A 231 -10.63 -10.33 -12.43
N LEU A 232 -9.97 -11.35 -11.88
CA LEU A 232 -9.80 -11.49 -10.43
C LEU A 232 -8.84 -10.44 -9.88
N ALA A 233 -7.74 -10.14 -10.58
CA ALA A 233 -6.79 -9.11 -10.17
C ALA A 233 -7.42 -7.71 -10.18
N LEU A 234 -8.17 -7.37 -11.22
CA LEU A 234 -8.92 -6.11 -11.30
C LEU A 234 -9.99 -6.03 -10.22
N PHE A 235 -10.71 -7.13 -9.95
CA PHE A 235 -11.67 -7.18 -8.87
C PHE A 235 -11.01 -6.91 -7.51
N GLY A 236 -9.86 -7.54 -7.23
CA GLY A 236 -9.11 -7.31 -5.99
C GLY A 236 -8.61 -5.88 -5.82
N GLY A 237 -8.23 -5.23 -6.92
CA GLY A 237 -7.88 -3.81 -6.91
C GLY A 237 -9.10 -2.93 -6.65
N PHE A 238 -10.14 -3.12 -7.46
CA PHE A 238 -11.37 -2.35 -7.43
C PHE A 238 -12.08 -2.42 -6.08
N ILE A 239 -12.25 -3.62 -5.50
CA ILE A 239 -12.98 -3.77 -4.23
C ILE A 239 -12.30 -3.06 -3.06
N PHE A 240 -10.96 -3.07 -3.03
CA PHE A 240 -10.22 -2.30 -2.03
C PHE A 240 -10.36 -0.80 -2.27
N THR A 241 -10.11 -0.34 -3.50
CA THR A 241 -10.05 1.09 -3.77
C THR A 241 -11.43 1.75 -3.74
N ILE A 242 -12.53 1.05 -4.09
CA ILE A 242 -13.88 1.59 -3.96
C ILE A 242 -14.28 1.74 -2.49
N CYS A 243 -13.93 0.78 -1.63
CA CYS A 243 -14.14 0.88 -0.19
C CYS A 243 -13.29 2.01 0.40
N GLN A 244 -12.00 2.06 0.05
CA GLN A 244 -11.08 3.14 0.45
C GLN A 244 -11.64 4.51 0.04
N PHE A 245 -12.05 4.68 -1.21
CA PHE A 245 -12.64 5.93 -1.71
C PHE A 245 -13.94 6.29 -0.98
N SER A 246 -14.84 5.33 -0.78
CA SER A 246 -16.10 5.58 -0.08
C SER A 246 -15.86 6.05 1.34
N ILE A 247 -14.94 5.41 2.08
CA ILE A 247 -14.60 5.81 3.44
C ILE A 247 -13.93 7.19 3.44
N ALA A 248 -12.98 7.44 2.53
CA ALA A 248 -12.32 8.74 2.43
C ALA A 248 -13.29 9.88 2.10
N TYR A 249 -14.26 9.61 1.23
CA TYR A 249 -15.24 10.59 0.77
C TYR A 249 -16.34 10.87 1.80
N PHE A 250 -16.84 9.85 2.51
CA PHE A 250 -17.95 10.02 3.46
C PHE A 250 -17.54 10.21 4.91
N VAL A 251 -16.40 9.64 5.33
CA VAL A 251 -15.96 9.63 6.73
C VAL A 251 -14.79 10.57 6.94
N GLY A 252 -13.75 10.45 6.14
CA GLY A 252 -12.52 11.24 6.28
C GLY A 252 -11.24 10.42 6.03
N PRO A 253 -10.07 11.05 6.17
CA PRO A 253 -8.77 10.48 5.80
C PRO A 253 -8.20 9.46 6.80
N GLU A 254 -8.80 9.25 7.97
CA GLU A 254 -8.21 8.47 9.06
C GLU A 254 -8.27 6.97 8.81
N LEU A 255 -9.42 6.47 8.38
CA LEU A 255 -9.71 5.03 8.27
C LEU A 255 -9.74 4.40 6.86
N PRO A 256 -9.55 5.10 5.71
CA PRO A 256 -9.73 4.51 4.38
C PRO A 256 -8.96 3.22 4.11
N SER A 257 -7.64 3.19 4.34
CA SER A 257 -6.83 2.00 4.05
C SER A 257 -7.13 0.85 5.01
N LEU A 258 -7.35 1.15 6.29
CA LEU A 258 -7.63 0.15 7.33
C LEU A 258 -8.98 -0.52 7.11
N LEU A 259 -10.05 0.25 7.06
CA LEU A 259 -11.40 -0.30 6.91
C LEU A 259 -11.65 -0.76 5.46
N GLY A 260 -11.07 -0.08 4.48
CA GLY A 260 -11.18 -0.48 3.07
C GLY A 260 -10.63 -1.88 2.82
N SER A 261 -9.45 -2.18 3.37
CA SER A 261 -8.87 -3.52 3.30
C SER A 261 -9.60 -4.55 4.17
N LEU A 262 -10.06 -4.16 5.37
CA LEU A 262 -10.81 -5.03 6.27
C LEU A 262 -12.12 -5.53 5.64
N ILE A 263 -12.80 -4.68 4.84
CA ILE A 263 -14.00 -5.04 4.09
C ILE A 263 -13.65 -5.82 2.82
N ALA A 264 -12.65 -5.33 2.06
CA ALA A 264 -12.27 -5.92 0.78
C ALA A 264 -11.70 -7.35 0.90
N LEU A 265 -10.97 -7.64 1.98
CA LEU A 265 -10.30 -8.92 2.17
C LEU A 265 -11.29 -10.11 2.24
N PRO A 266 -12.31 -10.13 3.12
CA PRO A 266 -13.33 -11.17 3.13
C PRO A 266 -14.09 -11.30 1.80
N VAL A 267 -14.48 -10.17 1.19
CA VAL A 267 -15.22 -10.16 -0.09
C VAL A 267 -14.38 -10.80 -1.20
N PHE A 268 -13.10 -10.46 -1.27
CA PHE A 268 -12.17 -11.05 -2.23
C PHE A 268 -11.98 -12.54 -2.00
N ILE A 269 -11.82 -12.97 -0.75
CA ILE A 269 -11.65 -14.38 -0.40
C ILE A 269 -12.88 -15.19 -0.85
N LEU A 270 -14.09 -14.73 -0.52
CA LEU A 270 -15.33 -15.40 -0.93
C LEU A 270 -15.43 -15.52 -2.46
N GLN A 271 -15.15 -14.44 -3.19
CA GLN A 271 -15.15 -14.47 -4.64
C GLN A 271 -14.08 -15.42 -5.21
N SER A 272 -12.91 -15.50 -4.59
CA SER A 272 -11.80 -16.34 -5.04
C SER A 272 -12.07 -17.84 -4.87
N GLN A 273 -12.95 -18.21 -3.93
CA GLN A 273 -13.38 -19.60 -3.72
C GLN A 273 -14.45 -20.02 -4.72
N GLU A 274 -15.33 -19.10 -5.12
CA GLU A 274 -16.45 -19.37 -6.03
C GLU A 274 -16.03 -19.48 -7.50
N VAL A 275 -14.91 -18.86 -7.89
CA VAL A 275 -14.49 -18.74 -9.28
C VAL A 275 -13.28 -19.63 -9.58
N PHE A 276 -13.54 -20.81 -10.14
CA PHE A 276 -12.50 -21.64 -10.78
C PHE A 276 -12.48 -21.34 -12.28
N TRP A 277 -11.48 -20.60 -12.75
CA TRP A 277 -11.29 -20.34 -14.18
C TRP A 277 -10.72 -21.59 -14.87
N TYR A 278 -11.52 -22.26 -15.70
CA TYR A 278 -11.06 -23.39 -16.52
C TYR A 278 -10.68 -22.92 -17.94
N ARG A 279 -9.45 -23.23 -18.37
CA ARG A 279 -8.98 -22.95 -19.73
C ARG A 279 -9.40 -24.09 -20.67
N THR A 280 -10.31 -23.82 -21.60
CA THR A 280 -10.66 -24.77 -22.66
C THR A 280 -9.56 -24.83 -23.72
N LYS A 281 -9.45 -25.97 -24.44
CA LYS A 281 -8.47 -26.16 -25.54
C LYS A 281 -8.62 -25.12 -26.67
N SER A 282 -9.77 -24.44 -26.75
CA SER A 282 -10.11 -23.42 -27.74
C SER A 282 -9.74 -21.99 -27.33
N GLY A 283 -9.16 -21.78 -26.14
CA GLY A 283 -8.76 -20.45 -25.66
C GLY A 283 -9.89 -19.60 -25.07
N ILE A 284 -11.09 -20.18 -24.88
CA ILE A 284 -12.24 -19.50 -24.27
C ILE A 284 -12.21 -19.72 -22.76
N PHE A 285 -12.32 -18.63 -21.99
CA PHE A 285 -12.50 -18.65 -20.54
C PHE A 285 -13.97 -18.87 -20.21
N LEU A 286 -14.28 -19.97 -19.53
CA LEU A 286 -15.60 -20.22 -18.97
C LEU A 286 -15.57 -19.95 -17.46
N LEU A 287 -16.47 -19.08 -17.02
CA LEU A 287 -16.76 -18.83 -15.61
C LEU A 287 -17.55 -20.04 -15.08
N MET A 288 -16.95 -20.91 -14.27
CA MET A 288 -17.71 -21.84 -13.44
C MET A 288 -17.95 -21.21 -12.07
N ILE A 289 -19.22 -20.95 -11.76
CA ILE A 289 -19.69 -20.54 -10.43
C ILE A 289 -19.87 -21.82 -9.60
N SER A 290 -19.20 -21.91 -8.45
CA SER A 290 -19.12 -23.12 -7.63
C SER A 290 -20.44 -23.45 -6.91
N GLY A 291 -21.30 -24.21 -7.58
CA GLY A 291 -22.37 -24.99 -6.93
C GLY A 291 -22.00 -26.45 -6.66
N MET A 292 -20.83 -26.93 -7.10
CA MET A 292 -20.50 -28.37 -7.05
C MET A 292 -19.06 -28.61 -6.60
N ARG A 293 -18.93 -29.15 -5.38
CA ARG A 293 -17.70 -29.73 -4.84
C ARG A 293 -16.94 -30.50 -5.93
N ALA A 294 -15.66 -30.18 -6.09
CA ALA A 294 -14.73 -30.66 -7.13
C ALA A 294 -14.72 -32.19 -7.35
N GLY A 295 -15.19 -33.00 -6.39
CA GLY A 295 -15.30 -34.45 -6.53
C GLY A 295 -16.40 -34.95 -7.50
N LYS A 296 -17.45 -34.16 -7.79
CA LYS A 296 -18.57 -34.62 -8.65
C LYS A 296 -18.41 -34.27 -10.14
N VAL A 297 -17.54 -33.32 -10.49
CA VAL A 297 -17.37 -32.86 -11.89
C VAL A 297 -16.48 -33.82 -12.69
N LYS A 298 -15.48 -34.44 -12.05
CA LYS A 298 -14.61 -35.43 -12.73
C LYS A 298 -15.41 -36.61 -13.27
N LEU A 299 -16.41 -37.07 -12.52
CA LEU A 299 -17.31 -38.17 -12.91
C LEU A 299 -18.32 -37.80 -14.02
N LYS A 300 -18.66 -36.52 -14.19
CA LYS A 300 -19.67 -36.09 -15.18
C LYS A 300 -19.08 -35.76 -16.55
N LEU A 301 -17.77 -35.56 -16.63
CA LEU A 301 -17.05 -35.32 -17.89
C LEU A 301 -16.33 -36.59 -18.41
N GLU A 302 -15.98 -37.53 -17.53
CA GLU A 302 -15.48 -38.86 -17.96
C GLU A 302 -16.61 -39.81 -18.40
N ASN A 303 -17.82 -39.67 -17.83
CA ASN A 303 -19.00 -40.43 -18.24
C ASN A 303 -19.94 -39.53 -19.04
N GLY A 304 -19.67 -39.37 -20.34
CA GLY A 304 -20.50 -38.57 -21.24
C GLY A 304 -21.98 -38.94 -21.14
N MET A 305 -22.79 -37.98 -20.69
CA MET A 305 -24.23 -37.84 -20.92
C MET A 305 -24.58 -36.37 -21.02
#